data_AF-A0A9E0I2X2-F1
#
_entry.id   AF-A0A9E0I2X2-F1
#
_cell.length_a   1.000
_cell.length_b   1.000
_cell.length_c   1.000
_cell.angle_alpha   90.00
_cell.angle_beta   90.00
_cell.angle_gamma   90.00
#
_symmetry.space_group_name_H-M   'P 1'
#
loop_
_entity.id
_entity.type
_entity.pdbx_description
1 polymer ?
#
loop_
_entity_poly.entity_id
_entity_poly.type
_entity_poly.pdbx_seq_one_letter_code
_entity_poly.pdbx_strand_id
1 'polypeptide(L)'
;MLPTLAFSRLTVLALVAGLALPLVSAARDAAAPASTESGASSASIRPTLSRPNFFKRKDVIKEVPKAEAQGVSMTELADLIDQKIAEVAARRSAAPVVKLKTQAPRTRQTAAAGDADAAHERLHHGRDVHWAYSGATGPESWGRLKPAYQQCMLGKRQSPIDIRDGLKVQLDPIRFDYRPTRFRVIDNGHTVQVNLDLGNSITVMGQRYELVQFHFHRPSEERVEGRAYPMSAHLVHKSPSGQFAVVGVLLDQGDAHPLIQQVWNNLPLEKNQELAAQALLDPAQILPPQHNQYYTYMGSLTSPPCTENVLWMVMKQPVTVSIDQIAIFHRLYPMNARPVQATSGRMIKEGL
;
A
#
# COMPACT_ATOMS: atom_id res chain seq x y z
N MET A 1 44.68 -12.29 -63.10
CA MET A 1 45.19 -11.18 -62.25
C MET A 1 45.79 -11.78 -60.99
N LEU A 2 46.93 -11.25 -60.54
CA LEU A 2 47.60 -11.57 -59.27
C LEU A 2 46.84 -10.95 -58.06
N PRO A 3 47.19 -11.25 -56.79
CA PRO A 3 47.68 -12.53 -56.24
C PRO A 3 47.11 -12.88 -54.83
N THR A 4 47.63 -13.95 -54.26
CA THR A 4 47.64 -14.36 -52.84
C THR A 4 47.97 -13.27 -51.81
N LEU A 5 47.55 -13.49 -50.55
CA LEU A 5 48.38 -13.21 -49.36
C LEU A 5 47.99 -14.13 -48.18
N ALA A 6 48.92 -14.34 -47.24
CA ALA A 6 48.83 -15.35 -46.18
C ALA A 6 49.49 -14.87 -44.87
N PHE A 7 49.32 -15.65 -43.78
CA PHE A 7 49.90 -15.44 -42.43
C PHE A 7 49.38 -14.16 -41.69
N SER A 8 49.50 -14.00 -40.37
CA SER A 8 50.17 -14.82 -39.34
C SER A 8 49.44 -14.79 -37.99
N ARG A 9 49.81 -15.69 -37.07
CA ARG A 9 49.50 -15.56 -35.64
C ARG A 9 50.38 -14.47 -35.02
N LEU A 10 49.87 -13.74 -34.03
CA LEU A 10 50.73 -13.07 -33.06
C LEU A 10 50.17 -13.19 -31.63
N THR A 11 50.99 -13.77 -30.77
CA THR A 11 50.82 -13.86 -29.32
C THR A 11 51.15 -12.51 -28.68
N VAL A 12 50.39 -12.08 -27.67
CA VAL A 12 50.87 -11.08 -26.71
C VAL A 12 50.84 -11.67 -25.31
N LEU A 13 51.97 -11.49 -24.63
CA LEU A 13 52.35 -12.08 -23.35
C LEU A 13 52.09 -11.07 -22.22
N ALA A 14 51.63 -11.53 -21.07
CA ALA A 14 51.64 -10.76 -19.82
C ALA A 14 51.99 -11.65 -18.63
N LEU A 15 53.29 -11.73 -18.32
CA LEU A 15 53.77 -11.97 -16.94
C LEU A 15 53.60 -10.66 -16.14
N VAL A 16 53.53 -10.63 -14.81
CA VAL A 16 54.60 -10.97 -13.85
C VAL A 16 54.03 -11.40 -12.48
N ALA A 17 54.80 -12.26 -11.79
CA ALA A 17 54.76 -12.70 -10.37
C ALA A 17 53.94 -11.89 -9.36
N GLY A 18 53.26 -12.48 -8.36
CA GLY A 18 53.58 -13.70 -7.62
C GLY A 18 54.26 -13.39 -6.27
N LEU A 19 53.57 -13.67 -5.15
CA LEU A 19 54.16 -13.92 -3.81
C LEU A 19 53.14 -14.69 -2.94
N ALA A 20 53.62 -15.41 -1.92
CA ALA A 20 53.01 -16.65 -1.46
C ALA A 20 52.14 -16.57 -0.18
N LEU A 21 51.37 -17.64 0.06
CA LEU A 21 50.69 -17.94 1.34
C LEU A 21 51.70 -18.26 2.47
N PRO A 22 51.22 -18.44 3.70
CA PRO A 22 51.11 -19.83 4.18
C PRO A 22 49.71 -20.23 4.66
N LEU A 23 49.46 -21.54 4.61
CA LEU A 23 48.28 -22.19 5.17
C LEU A 23 48.38 -22.29 6.70
N VAL A 24 47.23 -22.39 7.37
CA VAL A 24 47.09 -23.24 8.56
C VAL A 24 45.92 -24.18 8.32
N SER A 25 46.09 -25.45 8.70
CA SER A 25 45.12 -26.52 8.52
C SER A 25 44.91 -27.28 9.82
N ALA A 26 43.69 -27.79 9.99
CA ALA A 26 43.28 -28.91 10.85
C ALA A 26 43.53 -28.84 12.38
N ALA A 27 42.43 -28.98 13.12
CA ALA A 27 42.24 -30.16 13.98
C ALA A 27 40.75 -30.55 14.03
N ARG A 28 40.46 -31.84 13.88
CA ARG A 28 39.23 -32.48 14.38
C ARG A 28 39.52 -32.96 15.81
N ASP A 29 38.51 -33.19 16.64
CA ASP A 29 38.06 -34.55 16.97
C ASP A 29 37.05 -34.64 18.13
N ALA A 30 36.41 -35.81 18.16
CA ALA A 30 35.87 -36.54 19.31
C ALA A 30 34.51 -36.13 19.94
N ALA A 31 33.66 -37.15 19.97
CA ALA A 31 32.34 -37.26 20.57
C ALA A 31 32.34 -37.34 22.12
N ALA A 32 31.13 -37.47 22.67
CA ALA A 32 30.79 -37.60 24.09
C ALA A 32 31.39 -38.85 24.78
N PRO A 33 31.20 -38.98 26.12
CA PRO A 33 29.99 -39.68 26.57
C PRO A 33 29.28 -39.03 27.78
N ALA A 34 28.08 -39.54 28.09
CA ALA A 34 27.27 -39.15 29.25
C ALA A 34 27.61 -39.98 30.50
N SER A 35 27.33 -39.45 31.70
CA SER A 35 27.06 -40.29 32.89
C SER A 35 26.23 -39.56 33.98
N THR A 36 25.16 -40.25 34.38
CA THR A 36 24.60 -40.39 35.74
C THR A 36 24.18 -39.17 36.58
N GLU A 37 22.86 -39.08 36.74
CA GLU A 37 22.10 -38.93 38.00
C GLU A 37 22.87 -38.81 39.33
N SER A 38 22.43 -37.87 40.18
CA SER A 38 21.84 -38.22 41.49
C SER A 38 21.02 -37.04 42.03
N GLY A 39 19.94 -37.34 42.74
CA GLY A 39 19.13 -36.33 43.44
C GLY A 39 19.23 -36.51 44.95
N ALA A 40 19.07 -35.42 45.71
CA ALA A 40 18.68 -35.48 47.12
C ALA A 40 18.00 -34.19 47.57
N SER A 41 16.89 -34.36 48.31
CA SER A 41 16.16 -33.30 49.00
C SER A 41 16.87 -32.88 50.30
N SER A 42 16.77 -31.61 50.68
CA SER A 42 16.60 -31.20 52.09
C SER A 42 15.97 -29.81 52.19
N ALA A 43 15.39 -29.48 53.35
CA ALA A 43 14.32 -28.49 53.44
C ALA A 43 14.59 -27.33 54.43
N SER A 44 13.82 -26.24 54.22
CA SER A 44 13.26 -25.34 55.26
C SER A 44 14.21 -24.60 56.23
N ILE A 45 14.20 -23.25 56.15
CA ILE A 45 13.86 -22.38 57.31
C ILE A 45 13.04 -21.16 56.81
N ARG A 46 11.98 -20.77 57.54
CA ARG A 46 11.26 -19.48 57.43
C ARG A 46 11.69 -18.54 58.57
N PRO A 47 11.43 -17.23 58.44
CA PRO A 47 10.67 -16.56 59.51
C PRO A 47 9.40 -15.86 59.02
N THR A 48 8.47 -15.73 59.95
CA THR A 48 7.13 -15.13 59.81
C THR A 48 7.11 -13.64 60.20
N LEU A 49 6.13 -12.88 59.70
CA LEU A 49 5.51 -11.78 60.46
C LEU A 49 4.03 -11.60 60.04
N SER A 50 3.20 -11.13 60.97
CA SER A 50 1.74 -11.34 60.96
C SER A 50 0.90 -10.14 60.48
N ARG A 51 -0.34 -10.44 60.05
CA ARG A 51 -1.41 -9.46 59.80
C ARG A 51 -2.01 -8.93 61.12
N PRO A 52 -2.73 -7.82 61.06
CA PRO A 52 -4.01 -7.70 61.74
C PRO A 52 -5.16 -7.43 60.75
N ASN A 53 -6.29 -8.10 60.96
CA ASN A 53 -7.62 -7.66 60.48
C ASN A 53 -8.30 -6.92 61.63
N PHE A 54 -9.21 -5.96 61.36
CA PHE A 54 -10.55 -6.01 61.98
C PHE A 54 -11.58 -5.06 61.32
N PHE A 55 -12.83 -5.50 61.45
CA PHE A 55 -14.12 -4.83 61.23
C PHE A 55 -14.70 -4.61 59.81
N LYS A 56 -15.95 -5.10 59.70
CA LYS A 56 -16.87 -4.98 58.57
C LYS A 56 -17.57 -3.62 58.61
N ARG A 57 -17.81 -3.02 57.44
CA ARG A 57 -19.10 -2.37 57.14
C ARG A 57 -19.57 -2.84 55.76
N LYS A 58 -20.83 -3.29 55.69
CA LYS A 58 -21.59 -3.28 54.44
C LYS A 58 -21.88 -1.82 54.15
N ASP A 59 -21.64 -1.34 52.94
CA ASP A 59 -22.44 -0.30 52.30
C ASP A 59 -22.25 -0.34 50.78
N VAL A 60 -23.38 -0.52 50.09
CA VAL A 60 -23.68 -0.19 48.68
C VAL A 60 -22.51 -0.12 47.69
N ILE A 61 -22.34 -1.19 46.90
CA ILE A 61 -21.72 -1.07 45.57
C ILE A 61 -22.69 -0.23 44.72
N LYS A 62 -22.37 1.04 44.49
CA LYS A 62 -22.96 1.77 43.36
C LYS A 62 -22.29 1.24 42.10
N GLU A 63 -23.09 0.72 41.18
CA GLU A 63 -22.64 0.43 39.82
C GLU A 63 -22.04 1.70 39.23
N VAL A 64 -20.79 1.63 38.78
CA VAL A 64 -20.21 2.67 37.95
C VAL A 64 -20.90 2.57 36.59
N PRO A 65 -21.60 3.61 36.10
CA PRO A 65 -22.24 3.55 34.80
C PRO A 65 -21.19 3.23 33.75
N LYS A 66 -21.44 2.18 32.96
CA LYS A 66 -20.62 1.84 31.81
C LYS A 66 -20.74 3.04 30.86
N ALA A 67 -19.66 3.82 30.70
CA ALA A 67 -19.66 4.95 29.80
C ALA A 67 -19.79 4.41 28.36
N GLU A 68 -21.02 4.45 27.84
CA GLU A 68 -21.29 4.22 26.43
C GLU A 68 -20.56 5.31 25.66
N ALA A 69 -19.54 4.90 24.89
CA ALA A 69 -18.94 5.79 23.92
C ALA A 69 -20.04 6.15 22.90
N GLN A 70 -20.50 7.39 22.94
CA GLN A 70 -21.41 7.97 21.95
C GLN A 70 -20.66 8.09 20.62
N GLY A 71 -20.51 6.96 19.93
CA GLY A 71 -20.09 6.91 18.55
C GLY A 71 -21.21 7.45 17.67
N VAL A 72 -20.86 8.38 16.78
CA VAL A 72 -21.74 8.84 15.70
C VAL A 72 -22.23 7.61 14.92
N SER A 73 -23.54 7.47 14.73
CA SER A 73 -24.11 6.36 13.98
C SER A 73 -23.69 6.43 12.51
N MET A 74 -23.69 5.28 11.83
CA MET A 74 -23.36 5.24 10.39
C MET A 74 -24.31 6.08 9.53
N THR A 75 -25.55 6.26 9.97
CA THR A 75 -26.53 7.16 9.34
C THR A 75 -26.13 8.62 9.52
N GLU A 76 -25.82 9.07 10.74
CA GLU A 76 -25.37 10.44 11.00
C GLU A 76 -24.05 10.75 10.28
N LEU A 77 -23.12 9.80 10.20
CA LEU A 77 -21.87 9.96 9.44
C LEU A 77 -22.14 10.08 7.93
N ALA A 78 -23.07 9.30 7.40
CA ALA A 78 -23.49 9.41 6.00
C ALA A 78 -24.15 10.77 5.71
N ASP A 79 -25.04 11.23 6.59
CA ASP A 79 -25.71 12.54 6.46
C ASP A 79 -24.70 13.70 6.54
N LEU A 80 -23.71 13.64 7.45
CA LEU A 80 -22.63 14.63 7.54
C LEU A 80 -21.76 14.66 6.27
N ILE A 81 -21.46 13.49 5.69
CA ILE A 81 -20.73 13.38 4.43
C ILE A 81 -21.54 13.98 3.28
N ASP A 82 -22.82 13.61 3.15
CA ASP A 82 -23.70 14.11 2.09
C ASP A 82 -23.91 15.64 2.20
N GLN A 83 -24.04 16.18 3.43
CA GLN A 83 -24.06 17.63 3.69
C GLN A 83 -22.75 18.32 3.26
N LYS A 84 -21.58 17.74 3.60
CA LYS A 84 -20.28 18.32 3.22
C LYS A 84 -20.02 18.25 1.72
N ILE A 85 -20.42 17.17 1.05
CA ILE A 85 -20.37 17.06 -0.42
C ILE A 85 -21.24 18.15 -1.06
N ALA A 86 -22.48 18.35 -0.57
CA ALA A 86 -23.38 19.39 -1.06
C ALA A 86 -22.82 20.80 -0.82
N GLU A 87 -22.23 21.09 0.35
CA GLU A 87 -21.60 22.36 0.66
C GLU A 87 -20.44 22.67 -0.31
N VAL A 88 -19.55 21.70 -0.55
CA VAL A 88 -18.43 21.85 -1.49
C VAL A 88 -18.93 22.02 -2.94
N ALA A 89 -19.98 21.31 -3.34
CA ALA A 89 -20.59 21.47 -4.66
C ALA A 89 -21.19 22.87 -4.85
N ALA A 90 -21.91 23.40 -3.84
CA ALA A 90 -22.47 24.74 -3.86
C ALA A 90 -21.38 25.83 -3.90
N ARG A 91 -20.32 25.70 -3.09
CA ARG A 91 -19.17 26.61 -3.14
C ARG A 91 -18.49 26.61 -4.53
N ARG A 92 -18.41 25.45 -5.19
CA ARG A 92 -17.84 25.34 -6.55
C ARG A 92 -18.73 25.95 -7.63
N SER A 93 -20.05 25.85 -7.53
CA SER A 93 -20.97 26.48 -8.49
C SER A 93 -21.07 28.00 -8.32
N ALA A 94 -20.78 28.52 -7.12
CA ALA A 94 -20.73 29.95 -6.83
C ALA A 94 -19.42 30.66 -7.24
N ALA A 95 -18.39 29.92 -7.66
CA ALA A 95 -17.13 30.51 -8.12
C ALA A 95 -17.32 31.26 -9.46
N PRO A 96 -16.83 32.51 -9.61
CA PRO A 96 -17.15 33.34 -10.76
C PRO A 96 -16.54 32.80 -12.06
N VAL A 97 -17.40 32.34 -12.96
CA VAL A 97 -17.01 31.95 -14.33
C VAL A 97 -16.57 33.19 -15.09
N VAL A 98 -15.25 33.35 -15.29
CA VAL A 98 -14.67 34.39 -16.13
C VAL A 98 -15.08 34.14 -17.60
N LYS A 99 -16.15 34.80 -18.04
CA LYS A 99 -16.57 34.79 -19.45
C LYS A 99 -15.54 35.54 -20.29
N LEU A 100 -14.62 34.82 -20.93
CA LEU A 100 -13.79 35.40 -21.99
C LEU A 100 -14.71 35.91 -23.12
N LYS A 101 -14.63 37.20 -23.42
CA LYS A 101 -15.27 37.79 -24.59
C LYS A 101 -14.56 37.30 -25.86
N THR A 102 -15.24 36.52 -26.68
CA THR A 102 -14.79 36.17 -28.02
C THR A 102 -14.84 37.41 -28.92
N GLN A 103 -13.69 37.87 -29.40
CA GLN A 103 -13.62 38.81 -30.52
C GLN A 103 -13.53 38.03 -31.83
N ALA A 104 -14.26 38.51 -32.86
CA ALA A 104 -14.28 37.87 -34.17
C ALA A 104 -12.93 38.05 -34.91
N PRO A 105 -12.47 37.05 -35.68
CA PRO A 105 -11.19 37.13 -36.37
C PRO A 105 -11.27 38.07 -37.59
N ARG A 106 -10.28 38.96 -37.74
CA ARG A 106 -10.05 39.67 -39.00
C ARG A 106 -9.29 38.77 -39.97
N THR A 107 -9.74 38.73 -41.22
CA THR A 107 -9.15 37.96 -42.31
C THR A 107 -7.78 38.49 -42.74
N ARG A 108 -6.81 37.59 -42.91
CA ARG A 108 -5.60 37.85 -43.70
C ARG A 108 -5.06 36.53 -44.32
N GLN A 109 -5.21 36.40 -45.64
CA GLN A 109 -4.37 35.53 -46.48
C GLN A 109 -2.98 36.22 -46.57
N THR A 110 -1.79 35.61 -46.73
CA THR A 110 -1.27 34.33 -47.25
C THR A 110 0.01 33.94 -46.45
N ALA A 111 0.66 32.77 -46.54
CA ALA A 111 0.33 31.39 -46.98
C ALA A 111 1.54 30.46 -46.63
N ALA A 112 1.43 29.15 -46.96
CA ALA A 112 2.47 28.12 -47.04
C ALA A 112 3.06 27.51 -45.73
N ALA A 113 2.89 26.19 -45.64
CA ALA A 113 3.75 25.16 -45.03
C ALA A 113 4.21 25.26 -43.56
N GLY A 114 3.71 24.33 -42.73
CA GLY A 114 4.32 23.91 -41.46
C GLY A 114 3.38 24.03 -40.26
N ASP A 115 2.50 23.04 -40.05
CA ASP A 115 1.49 23.10 -38.97
C ASP A 115 1.24 21.72 -38.31
N ALA A 116 2.33 21.08 -37.86
CA ALA A 116 2.30 19.92 -36.96
C ALA A 116 2.80 20.26 -35.53
N ASP A 117 3.70 21.25 -35.39
CA ASP A 117 4.27 21.66 -34.09
C ASP A 117 3.42 22.66 -33.30
N ALA A 118 2.65 23.53 -33.96
CA ALA A 118 1.88 24.58 -33.27
C ALA A 118 0.72 24.04 -32.39
N ALA A 119 0.34 22.77 -32.59
CA ALA A 119 -0.57 22.05 -31.70
C ALA A 119 0.12 21.52 -30.43
N HIS A 120 1.44 21.33 -30.45
CA HIS A 120 2.24 20.86 -29.32
C HIS A 120 2.60 22.02 -28.37
N GLU A 121 2.96 23.19 -28.90
CA GLU A 121 3.45 24.33 -28.09
C GLU A 121 2.39 24.98 -27.18
N ARG A 122 1.09 24.83 -27.47
CA ARG A 122 0.02 25.43 -26.64
C ARG A 122 -0.21 24.74 -25.28
N LEU A 123 0.51 23.66 -24.98
CA LEU A 123 0.50 23.01 -23.66
C LEU A 123 1.67 23.45 -22.75
N HIS A 124 2.65 24.21 -23.27
CA HIS A 124 3.87 24.59 -22.53
C HIS A 124 3.72 25.86 -21.66
N HIS A 125 2.54 26.09 -21.09
CA HIS A 125 2.37 27.01 -19.96
C HIS A 125 1.94 26.20 -18.75
N GLY A 126 2.86 26.01 -17.80
CA GLY A 126 2.77 25.09 -16.68
C GLY A 126 1.62 25.37 -15.72
N ARG A 127 0.42 24.93 -16.09
CA ARG A 127 -0.64 24.60 -15.13
C ARG A 127 -0.29 23.26 -14.52
N ASP A 128 -0.30 23.17 -13.21
CA ASP A 128 -0.04 21.92 -12.52
C ASP A 128 -1.24 20.97 -12.71
N VAL A 129 -1.24 20.20 -13.81
CA VAL A 129 -2.40 19.39 -14.20
C VAL A 129 -2.61 18.29 -13.17
N HIS A 130 -3.72 18.37 -12.45
CA HIS A 130 -4.12 17.40 -11.44
C HIS A 130 -4.69 16.14 -12.11
N TRP A 131 -4.21 14.97 -11.71
CA TRP A 131 -4.74 13.69 -12.20
C TRP A 131 -6.09 13.37 -11.55
N ALA A 132 -6.85 12.44 -12.12
CA ALA A 132 -8.12 11.97 -11.57
C ALA A 132 -8.36 10.51 -11.99
N TYR A 133 -9.44 9.90 -11.47
CA TYR A 133 -9.90 8.58 -11.91
C TYR A 133 -10.93 8.63 -13.06
N SER A 134 -11.29 9.81 -13.54
CA SER A 134 -12.26 10.01 -14.63
C SER A 134 -12.00 11.29 -15.44
N GLY A 135 -12.67 11.43 -16.58
CA GLY A 135 -12.57 12.62 -17.43
C GLY A 135 -11.21 12.77 -18.11
N ALA A 136 -10.90 14.00 -18.56
CA ALA A 136 -9.71 14.29 -19.37
C ALA A 136 -8.36 14.07 -18.64
N THR A 137 -8.36 13.95 -17.31
CA THR A 137 -7.16 13.62 -16.51
C THR A 137 -7.23 12.22 -15.89
N GLY A 138 -8.11 11.36 -16.41
CA GLY A 138 -8.30 9.97 -16.04
C GLY A 138 -7.13 9.04 -16.39
N PRO A 139 -7.20 7.75 -15.98
CA PRO A 139 -6.09 6.78 -16.06
C PRO A 139 -5.46 6.62 -17.45
N GLU A 140 -6.26 6.64 -18.52
CA GLU A 140 -5.79 6.55 -19.91
C GLU A 140 -4.90 7.72 -20.34
N SER A 141 -5.01 8.87 -19.66
CA SER A 141 -4.27 10.09 -19.97
C SER A 141 -3.12 10.39 -19.02
N TRP A 142 -2.99 9.69 -17.89
CA TRP A 142 -1.99 9.98 -16.85
C TRP A 142 -0.56 10.14 -17.38
N GLY A 143 -0.11 9.23 -18.25
CA GLY A 143 1.24 9.29 -18.82
C GLY A 143 1.50 10.44 -19.80
N ARG A 144 0.47 11.22 -20.15
CA ARG A 144 0.54 12.41 -20.99
C ARG A 144 0.41 13.71 -20.20
N LEU A 145 0.03 13.67 -18.92
CA LEU A 145 -0.21 14.88 -18.13
C LEU A 145 1.10 15.61 -17.78
N LYS A 146 2.17 14.87 -17.45
CA LYS A 146 3.48 15.38 -17.05
C LYS A 146 4.59 14.41 -17.44
N PRO A 147 5.82 14.87 -17.76
CA PRO A 147 6.97 13.98 -18.04
C PRO A 147 7.21 12.95 -16.93
N ALA A 148 7.07 13.34 -15.66
CA ALA A 148 7.25 12.46 -14.50
C ALA A 148 6.25 11.29 -14.43
N TYR A 149 5.15 11.32 -15.19
CA TYR A 149 4.12 10.27 -15.19
C TYR A 149 4.23 9.32 -16.39
N GLN A 150 5.20 9.51 -17.31
CA GLN A 150 5.34 8.71 -18.54
C GLN A 150 5.30 7.18 -18.31
N GLN A 151 5.78 6.70 -17.15
CA GLN A 151 5.75 5.28 -16.80
C GLN A 151 4.33 4.71 -16.68
N CYS A 152 3.31 5.54 -16.39
CA CYS A 152 1.90 5.14 -16.43
C CYS A 152 1.41 4.68 -17.82
N MET A 153 2.11 5.08 -18.90
CA MET A 153 1.79 4.74 -20.30
C MET A 153 2.85 3.82 -20.94
N LEU A 154 4.13 4.01 -20.61
CA LEU A 154 5.25 3.28 -21.22
C LEU A 154 5.72 2.06 -20.40
N GLY A 155 5.28 1.94 -19.15
CA GLY A 155 5.63 0.85 -18.26
C GLY A 155 5.09 -0.50 -18.74
N LYS A 156 5.89 -1.57 -18.57
CA LYS A 156 5.54 -2.95 -18.99
C LYS A 156 5.17 -3.86 -17.81
N ARG A 157 5.41 -3.42 -16.57
CA ARG A 157 5.13 -4.14 -15.31
C ARG A 157 4.13 -3.36 -14.45
N GLN A 158 3.18 -2.69 -15.09
CA GLN A 158 2.18 -1.85 -14.45
C GLN A 158 1.20 -2.65 -13.60
N SER A 159 0.59 -1.99 -12.60
CA SER A 159 -0.42 -2.53 -11.68
C SER A 159 -1.63 -1.61 -11.62
N PRO A 160 -2.84 -2.10 -11.28
CA PRO A 160 -3.14 -3.47 -10.85
C PRO A 160 -3.17 -4.47 -12.02
N ILE A 161 -3.37 -5.75 -11.73
CA ILE A 161 -3.56 -6.81 -12.73
C ILE A 161 -4.78 -7.66 -12.42
N ASP A 162 -5.25 -8.39 -13.42
CA ASP A 162 -6.09 -9.57 -13.22
C ASP A 162 -5.18 -10.77 -12.94
N ILE A 163 -5.29 -11.32 -11.73
CA ILE A 163 -4.50 -12.43 -11.23
C ILE A 163 -5.13 -13.72 -11.74
N ARG A 164 -4.41 -14.42 -12.61
CA ARG A 164 -4.80 -15.71 -13.21
C ARG A 164 -3.64 -16.67 -13.26
N ASP A 165 -3.94 -17.97 -13.30
CA ASP A 165 -2.98 -19.04 -13.60
C ASP A 165 -1.70 -18.98 -12.75
N GLY A 166 -1.85 -18.68 -11.46
CA GLY A 166 -0.74 -18.50 -10.53
C GLY A 166 0.14 -19.75 -10.43
N LEU A 167 1.46 -19.58 -10.56
CA LEU A 167 2.40 -20.69 -10.37
C LEU A 167 2.43 -21.06 -8.88
N LYS A 168 1.75 -22.17 -8.54
CA LYS A 168 1.64 -22.69 -7.18
C LYS A 168 3.00 -23.13 -6.66
N VAL A 169 3.46 -22.47 -5.59
CA VAL A 169 4.76 -22.71 -4.96
C VAL A 169 4.66 -22.52 -3.44
N GLN A 170 5.58 -23.15 -2.72
CA GLN A 170 5.83 -22.74 -1.34
C GLN A 170 6.46 -21.35 -1.35
N LEU A 171 5.72 -20.34 -0.90
CA LEU A 171 6.22 -18.98 -0.73
C LEU A 171 6.94 -18.81 0.61
N ASP A 172 7.89 -17.88 0.65
CA ASP A 172 8.49 -17.40 1.91
C ASP A 172 7.39 -16.75 2.76
N PRO A 173 7.26 -17.10 4.05
CA PRO A 173 6.24 -16.47 4.89
C PRO A 173 6.53 -14.98 5.09
N ILE A 174 5.53 -14.13 4.86
CA ILE A 174 5.57 -12.72 5.24
C ILE A 174 5.51 -12.65 6.78
N ARG A 175 6.56 -12.13 7.41
CA ARG A 175 6.58 -11.90 8.85
C ARG A 175 6.03 -10.51 9.13
N PHE A 176 4.83 -10.44 9.68
CA PHE A 176 4.21 -9.20 10.12
C PHE A 176 4.71 -8.83 11.52
N ASP A 177 5.29 -7.63 11.64
CA ASP A 177 5.71 -6.99 12.89
C ASP A 177 4.86 -5.73 13.04
N TYR A 178 3.58 -5.97 13.32
CA TYR A 178 2.54 -4.96 13.52
C TYR A 178 2.13 -4.89 14.99
N ARG A 179 1.80 -3.69 15.44
CA ARG A 179 1.37 -3.39 16.82
C ARG A 179 0.45 -2.16 16.84
N PRO A 180 -0.39 -2.01 17.87
CA PRO A 180 -1.17 -0.79 18.10
C PRO A 180 -0.31 0.47 18.01
N THR A 181 -0.72 1.42 17.18
CA THR A 181 0.02 2.65 16.90
C THR A 181 -0.94 3.84 16.76
N ARG A 182 -0.42 5.07 16.85
CA ARG A 182 -1.23 6.25 16.53
C ARG A 182 -1.45 6.31 15.02
N PHE A 183 -2.58 6.88 14.63
CA PHE A 183 -2.93 7.08 13.24
C PHE A 183 -3.57 8.45 13.00
N ARG A 184 -3.47 8.92 11.75
CA ARG A 184 -4.22 10.05 11.20
C ARG A 184 -4.91 9.60 9.93
N VAL A 185 -6.09 10.12 9.67
CA VAL A 185 -6.86 9.85 8.45
C VAL A 185 -6.87 11.12 7.59
N ILE A 186 -6.65 10.96 6.29
CA ILE A 186 -6.72 12.05 5.30
C ILE A 186 -7.56 11.61 4.10
N ASP A 187 -8.55 12.41 3.72
CA ASP A 187 -9.09 12.38 2.37
C ASP A 187 -8.14 13.20 1.48
N ASN A 188 -7.30 12.55 0.71
CA ASN A 188 -6.27 13.22 -0.11
C ASN A 188 -6.77 13.64 -1.52
N GLY A 189 -8.08 13.67 -1.74
CA GLY A 189 -8.67 13.92 -3.06
C GLY A 189 -8.73 12.72 -4.01
N HIS A 190 -8.07 11.60 -3.66
CA HIS A 190 -8.02 10.37 -4.46
C HIS A 190 -8.47 9.12 -3.70
N THR A 191 -8.31 9.10 -2.38
CA THR A 191 -8.68 7.99 -1.49
C THR A 191 -8.80 8.49 -0.04
N VAL A 192 -9.31 7.63 0.83
CA VAL A 192 -9.11 7.71 2.29
C VAL A 192 -7.79 7.00 2.60
N GLN A 193 -6.81 7.76 3.09
CA GLN A 193 -5.48 7.25 3.47
C GLN A 193 -5.28 7.36 4.98
N VAL A 194 -4.59 6.38 5.56
CA VAL A 194 -4.28 6.28 6.99
C VAL A 194 -2.77 6.32 7.18
N ASN A 195 -2.28 7.38 7.81
CA ASN A 195 -0.87 7.63 8.09
C ASN A 195 -0.53 7.18 9.52
N LEU A 196 0.45 6.29 9.68
CA LEU A 196 0.77 5.64 10.97
C LEU A 196 2.11 6.13 11.55
N ASP A 197 2.29 6.03 12.88
CA ASP A 197 3.62 6.25 13.46
C ASP A 197 4.56 5.09 13.07
N LEU A 198 5.84 5.43 12.89
CA LEU A 198 6.91 4.52 12.48
C LEU A 198 7.06 3.29 13.40
N GLY A 199 7.68 2.24 12.86
CA GLY A 199 8.07 1.03 13.59
C GLY A 199 7.16 -0.18 13.40
N ASN A 200 6.09 -0.08 12.61
CA ASN A 200 5.34 -1.22 12.07
C ASN A 200 5.99 -1.70 10.77
N SER A 201 6.03 -3.01 10.48
CA SER A 201 6.74 -3.50 9.29
C SER A 201 6.34 -4.91 8.84
N ILE A 202 6.83 -5.28 7.66
CA ILE A 202 6.92 -6.67 7.21
C ILE A 202 8.38 -7.07 6.95
N THR A 203 8.68 -8.36 7.10
CA THR A 203 9.91 -8.98 6.58
C THR A 203 9.55 -10.12 5.64
N VAL A 204 10.03 -10.07 4.40
CA VAL A 204 9.76 -11.06 3.34
C VAL A 204 11.00 -11.21 2.45
N MET A 205 11.31 -12.41 1.98
CA MET A 205 12.51 -12.70 1.16
C MET A 205 13.83 -12.16 1.76
N GLY A 206 13.93 -12.14 3.10
CA GLY A 206 15.09 -11.60 3.83
C GLY A 206 15.16 -10.07 3.96
N GLN A 207 14.25 -9.31 3.33
CA GLN A 207 14.23 -7.84 3.35
C GLN A 207 13.13 -7.32 4.27
N ARG A 208 13.44 -6.32 5.11
CA ARG A 208 12.47 -5.57 5.93
C ARG A 208 11.94 -4.36 5.16
N TYR A 209 10.63 -4.13 5.24
CA TYR A 209 9.94 -2.97 4.71
C TYR A 209 9.05 -2.36 5.81
N GLU A 210 9.24 -1.09 6.12
CA GLU A 210 8.46 -0.35 7.12
C GLU A 210 7.12 0.10 6.55
N LEU A 211 6.03 -0.09 7.29
CA LEU A 211 4.68 0.34 6.92
C LEU A 211 4.60 1.87 7.01
N VAL A 212 4.27 2.52 5.90
CA VAL A 212 4.20 3.99 5.80
C VAL A 212 2.75 4.46 5.94
N GLN A 213 1.84 3.81 5.21
CA GLN A 213 0.42 4.14 5.18
C GLN A 213 -0.39 2.93 4.70
N PHE A 214 -1.71 2.96 4.90
CA PHE A 214 -2.64 2.18 4.08
C PHE A 214 -3.78 3.04 3.55
N HIS A 215 -4.40 2.62 2.44
CA HIS A 215 -5.49 3.34 1.79
C HIS A 215 -6.45 2.38 1.05
N PHE A 216 -7.56 2.90 0.54
CA PHE A 216 -8.67 2.10 0.03
C PHE A 216 -9.05 2.41 -1.42
N HIS A 217 -9.53 1.39 -2.14
CA HIS A 217 -10.05 1.50 -3.50
C HIS A 217 -11.45 0.88 -3.62
N ARG A 218 -12.28 1.50 -4.47
CA ARG A 218 -13.59 1.02 -4.89
C ARG A 218 -13.75 1.16 -6.42
N PRO A 219 -14.10 0.08 -7.15
CA PRO A 219 -14.04 -1.33 -6.72
C PRO A 219 -12.61 -1.76 -6.35
N SER A 220 -12.35 -3.04 -6.09
CA SER A 220 -10.96 -3.51 -5.99
C SER A 220 -10.17 -3.18 -7.27
N GLU A 221 -8.93 -2.72 -7.09
CA GLU A 221 -8.02 -2.50 -8.21
C GLU A 221 -7.56 -3.84 -8.81
N GLU A 222 -7.19 -4.79 -7.96
CA GLU A 222 -6.89 -6.17 -8.34
C GLU A 222 -8.16 -6.91 -8.79
N ARG A 223 -7.98 -7.90 -9.66
CA ARG A 223 -8.95 -8.96 -9.90
C ARG A 223 -8.33 -10.33 -9.67
N VAL A 224 -9.15 -11.32 -9.37
CA VAL A 224 -8.74 -12.73 -9.27
C VAL A 224 -9.67 -13.54 -10.16
N GLU A 225 -9.11 -14.25 -11.14
CA GLU A 225 -9.87 -14.99 -12.16
C GLU A 225 -10.97 -14.14 -12.84
N GLY A 226 -10.67 -12.88 -13.14
CA GLY A 226 -11.59 -11.91 -13.73
C GLY A 226 -12.60 -11.27 -12.76
N ARG A 227 -12.76 -11.82 -11.54
CA ARG A 227 -13.63 -11.27 -10.49
C ARG A 227 -13.01 -10.02 -9.87
N ALA A 228 -13.73 -8.91 -9.91
CA ALA A 228 -13.50 -7.76 -9.04
C ALA A 228 -14.24 -7.93 -7.71
N TYR A 229 -13.69 -7.39 -6.64
CA TYR A 229 -14.29 -7.33 -5.31
C TYR A 229 -14.90 -5.94 -5.05
N PRO A 230 -15.86 -5.81 -4.12
CA PRO A 230 -16.46 -4.53 -3.73
C PRO A 230 -15.43 -3.43 -3.41
N MET A 231 -14.35 -3.75 -2.70
CA MET A 231 -13.24 -2.83 -2.38
C MET A 231 -11.90 -3.58 -2.31
N SER A 232 -10.78 -2.85 -2.34
CA SER A 232 -9.47 -3.32 -1.86
C SER A 232 -8.81 -2.32 -0.91
N ALA A 233 -7.89 -2.80 -0.07
CA ALA A 233 -7.06 -1.98 0.80
C ALA A 233 -5.58 -2.30 0.54
N HIS A 234 -4.76 -1.27 0.43
CA HIS A 234 -3.35 -1.38 0.08
C HIS A 234 -2.47 -0.86 1.22
N LEU A 235 -1.75 -1.76 1.89
CA LEU A 235 -0.80 -1.43 2.95
C LEU A 235 0.58 -1.21 2.30
N VAL A 236 1.02 0.04 2.24
CA VAL A 236 2.22 0.46 1.52
C VAL A 236 3.42 0.50 2.46
N HIS A 237 4.43 -0.29 2.12
CA HIS A 237 5.67 -0.41 2.86
C HIS A 237 6.87 0.06 2.04
N LYS A 238 7.93 0.48 2.72
CA LYS A 238 9.17 0.97 2.09
C LYS A 238 10.41 0.41 2.80
N SER A 239 11.39 -0.06 2.04
CA SER A 239 12.69 -0.46 2.58
C SER A 239 13.58 0.76 2.89
N PRO A 240 14.66 0.61 3.67
CA PRO A 240 15.67 1.66 3.84
C PRO A 240 16.33 2.10 2.52
N SER A 241 16.41 1.21 1.52
CA SER A 241 16.85 1.50 0.15
C SER A 241 15.79 2.20 -0.72
N GLY A 242 14.60 2.46 -0.17
CA GLY A 242 13.51 3.17 -0.85
C GLY A 242 12.63 2.32 -1.76
N GLN A 243 12.83 0.99 -1.80
CA GLN A 243 12.02 0.05 -2.58
C GLN A 243 10.67 -0.17 -1.91
N PHE A 244 9.60 -0.23 -2.70
CA PHE A 244 8.24 -0.42 -2.18
C PHE A 244 7.82 -1.90 -2.15
N ALA A 245 7.06 -2.25 -1.12
CA ALA A 245 6.30 -3.49 -1.05
C ALA A 245 4.85 -3.15 -0.65
N VAL A 246 3.86 -3.74 -1.32
CA VAL A 246 2.44 -3.50 -1.05
C VAL A 246 1.77 -4.82 -0.69
N VAL A 247 1.12 -4.84 0.47
CA VAL A 247 0.19 -5.90 0.84
C VAL A 247 -1.20 -5.47 0.41
N GLY A 248 -1.78 -6.19 -0.55
CA GLY A 248 -3.14 -5.98 -1.02
C GLY A 248 -4.11 -6.89 -0.27
N VAL A 249 -5.12 -6.31 0.37
CA VAL A 249 -6.23 -7.03 0.98
C VAL A 249 -7.47 -6.79 0.14
N LEU A 250 -8.17 -7.86 -0.22
CA LEU A 250 -9.45 -7.80 -0.92
C LEU A 250 -10.58 -7.72 0.11
N LEU A 251 -11.59 -6.88 -0.14
CA LEU A 251 -12.71 -6.69 0.77
C LEU A 251 -14.00 -7.13 0.07
N ASP A 252 -14.63 -8.19 0.59
CA ASP A 252 -15.88 -8.74 0.09
C ASP A 252 -17.07 -8.36 0.98
N GLN A 253 -18.28 -8.35 0.44
CA GLN A 253 -19.46 -7.95 1.20
C GLN A 253 -19.78 -8.99 2.28
N GLY A 254 -19.90 -8.56 3.54
CA GLY A 254 -20.22 -9.40 4.68
C GLY A 254 -20.43 -8.58 5.95
N ASP A 255 -19.91 -9.08 7.08
CA ASP A 255 -19.97 -8.38 8.36
C ASP A 255 -19.12 -7.09 8.39
N ALA A 256 -19.51 -6.15 9.25
CA ALA A 256 -18.81 -4.87 9.41
C ALA A 256 -17.41 -5.07 9.98
N HIS A 257 -16.40 -4.50 9.30
CA HIS A 257 -15.01 -4.65 9.70
C HIS A 257 -14.65 -3.67 10.82
N PRO A 258 -14.15 -4.12 11.99
CA PRO A 258 -13.89 -3.23 13.14
C PRO A 258 -12.83 -2.14 12.86
N LEU A 259 -11.70 -2.49 12.25
CA LEU A 259 -10.66 -1.52 11.89
C LEU A 259 -11.17 -0.46 10.91
N ILE A 260 -11.94 -0.85 9.88
CA ILE A 260 -12.52 0.11 8.91
C ILE A 260 -13.49 1.03 9.62
N GLN A 261 -14.28 0.53 10.58
CA GLN A 261 -15.14 1.36 11.41
C GLN A 261 -14.36 2.40 12.22
N GLN A 262 -13.21 2.02 12.80
CA GLN A 262 -12.34 2.98 13.51
C GLN A 262 -11.81 4.07 12.58
N VAL A 263 -11.45 3.74 11.34
CA VAL A 263 -11.04 4.72 10.34
C VAL A 263 -12.22 5.61 9.92
N TRP A 264 -13.41 5.04 9.71
CA TRP A 264 -14.60 5.78 9.26
C TRP A 264 -15.07 6.78 10.33
N ASN A 265 -15.00 6.39 11.61
CA ASN A 265 -15.25 7.27 12.76
C ASN A 265 -14.25 8.44 12.87
N ASN A 266 -13.15 8.43 12.11
CA ASN A 266 -12.12 9.47 12.09
C ASN A 266 -11.95 10.07 10.67
N LEU A 267 -12.96 10.00 9.80
CA LEU A 267 -12.90 10.68 8.49
C LEU A 267 -12.85 12.22 8.68
N PRO A 268 -11.93 12.92 8.00
CA PRO A 268 -11.89 14.39 8.03
C PRO A 268 -13.06 14.99 7.26
N LEU A 269 -13.57 16.13 7.74
CA LEU A 269 -14.67 16.87 7.09
C LEU A 269 -14.21 17.66 5.85
N GLU A 270 -12.90 17.89 5.69
CA GLU A 270 -12.32 18.63 4.58
C GLU A 270 -11.19 17.83 3.92
N LYS A 271 -11.09 17.94 2.58
CA LYS A 271 -10.04 17.26 1.81
C LYS A 271 -8.68 17.92 2.04
N ASN A 272 -7.64 17.09 2.05
CA ASN A 272 -6.25 17.43 2.33
C ASN A 272 -5.98 17.93 3.76
N GLN A 273 -6.92 17.74 4.69
CA GLN A 273 -6.71 17.93 6.12
C GLN A 273 -6.55 16.57 6.80
N GLU A 274 -5.47 16.38 7.57
CA GLU A 274 -5.33 15.20 8.42
C GLU A 274 -6.17 15.36 9.69
N LEU A 275 -6.94 14.33 10.04
CA LEU A 275 -7.57 14.18 11.35
C LEU A 275 -6.79 13.15 12.17
N ALA A 276 -6.14 13.59 13.25
CA ALA A 276 -5.46 12.72 14.19
C ALA A 276 -6.45 12.03 15.13
N ALA A 277 -6.42 10.70 15.17
CA ALA A 277 -7.29 9.92 16.04
C ALA A 277 -6.77 9.88 17.48
N GLN A 278 -7.69 9.83 18.45
CA GLN A 278 -7.35 9.69 19.87
C GLN A 278 -7.03 8.24 20.26
N ALA A 279 -7.66 7.27 19.58
CA ALA A 279 -7.42 5.85 19.78
C ALA A 279 -6.16 5.36 19.07
N LEU A 280 -5.61 4.24 19.54
CA LEU A 280 -4.62 3.48 18.79
C LEU A 280 -5.31 2.52 17.81
N LEU A 281 -4.74 2.35 16.63
CA LEU A 281 -5.17 1.37 15.63
C LEU A 281 -4.10 0.29 15.50
N ASP A 282 -4.53 -0.96 15.40
CA ASP A 282 -3.66 -2.11 15.17
C ASP A 282 -3.76 -2.59 13.72
N PRO A 283 -2.73 -2.36 12.86
CA PRO A 283 -2.78 -2.76 11.46
C PRO A 283 -2.94 -4.26 11.24
N ALA A 284 -2.66 -5.11 12.23
CA ALA A 284 -2.88 -6.55 12.11
C ALA A 284 -4.36 -6.92 11.92
N GLN A 285 -5.30 -6.08 12.37
CA GLN A 285 -6.73 -6.38 12.31
C GLN A 285 -7.31 -6.42 10.89
N ILE A 286 -6.64 -5.82 9.88
CA ILE A 286 -7.09 -5.88 8.47
C ILE A 286 -6.53 -7.11 7.74
N LEU A 287 -5.64 -7.89 8.37
CA LEU A 287 -5.11 -9.11 7.76
C LEU A 287 -6.12 -10.25 7.90
N PRO A 288 -6.36 -11.03 6.84
CA PRO A 288 -7.22 -12.20 6.93
C PRO A 288 -6.59 -13.28 7.85
N PRO A 289 -7.37 -14.20 8.44
CA PRO A 289 -6.83 -15.26 9.30
C PRO A 289 -5.77 -16.13 8.59
N GLN A 290 -5.94 -16.41 7.30
CA GLN A 290 -4.97 -17.14 6.47
C GLN A 290 -4.03 -16.21 5.66
N HIS A 291 -3.51 -15.13 6.28
CA HIS A 291 -2.59 -14.16 5.67
C HIS A 291 -1.19 -14.72 5.30
N ASN A 292 -0.92 -16.00 5.56
CA ASN A 292 0.24 -16.71 5.02
C ASN A 292 0.06 -17.15 3.55
N GLN A 293 -1.19 -17.15 3.03
CA GLN A 293 -1.50 -17.51 1.66
C GLN A 293 -1.79 -16.28 0.79
N TYR A 294 -0.90 -15.99 -0.15
CA TYR A 294 -0.96 -14.80 -1.00
C TYR A 294 -0.48 -15.08 -2.43
N TYR A 295 -0.87 -14.22 -3.36
CA TYR A 295 -0.28 -14.11 -4.69
C TYR A 295 0.85 -13.09 -4.66
N THR A 296 1.95 -13.33 -5.39
CA THR A 296 3.02 -12.33 -5.51
C THR A 296 3.56 -12.17 -6.92
N TYR A 297 3.82 -10.91 -7.26
CA TYR A 297 4.40 -10.47 -8.52
C TYR A 297 5.15 -9.14 -8.32
N MET A 298 6.02 -8.80 -9.28
CA MET A 298 6.61 -7.46 -9.34
C MET A 298 5.75 -6.57 -10.25
N GLY A 299 5.33 -5.43 -9.70
CA GLY A 299 4.38 -4.51 -10.27
C GLY A 299 4.83 -3.05 -10.20
N SER A 300 3.85 -2.15 -10.08
CA SER A 300 4.02 -0.71 -9.95
C SER A 300 3.15 -0.12 -8.85
N LEU A 301 3.33 1.16 -8.55
CA LEU A 301 2.28 1.96 -7.93
C LEU A 301 1.07 2.05 -8.88
N THR A 302 -0.14 2.13 -8.33
CA THR A 302 -1.41 2.18 -9.08
C THR A 302 -1.91 3.60 -9.31
N SER A 303 -1.30 4.60 -8.69
CA SER A 303 -1.47 6.03 -8.99
C SER A 303 -0.22 6.60 -9.68
N PRO A 304 -0.30 7.77 -10.35
CA PRO A 304 0.87 8.51 -10.82
C PRO A 304 1.88 8.75 -9.70
N PRO A 305 3.20 8.64 -9.94
CA PRO A 305 3.87 8.45 -11.24
C PRO A 305 3.90 7.01 -11.79
N CYS A 306 3.18 6.07 -11.19
CA CYS A 306 3.11 4.66 -11.60
C CYS A 306 4.47 3.94 -11.61
N THR A 307 5.35 4.28 -10.67
CA THR A 307 6.70 3.72 -10.53
C THR A 307 6.69 2.20 -10.43
N GLU A 308 7.46 1.52 -11.27
CA GLU A 308 7.62 0.05 -11.26
C GLU A 308 8.61 -0.44 -10.21
N ASN A 309 8.80 -1.77 -10.14
CA ASN A 309 9.62 -2.47 -9.15
C ASN A 309 9.03 -2.42 -7.73
N VAL A 310 7.70 -2.39 -7.64
CA VAL A 310 6.95 -2.60 -6.39
C VAL A 310 6.72 -4.10 -6.19
N LEU A 311 7.08 -4.65 -5.03
CA LEU A 311 6.76 -6.02 -4.65
C LEU A 311 5.29 -6.10 -4.23
N TRP A 312 4.44 -6.78 -5.00
CA TRP A 312 3.04 -6.99 -4.65
C TRP A 312 2.83 -8.32 -3.96
N MET A 313 2.01 -8.30 -2.90
CA MET A 313 1.60 -9.46 -2.12
C MET A 313 0.09 -9.36 -1.85
N VAL A 314 -0.73 -9.98 -2.70
CA VAL A 314 -2.19 -9.89 -2.63
C VAL A 314 -2.73 -11.09 -1.88
N MET A 315 -3.39 -10.88 -0.75
CA MET A 315 -3.94 -11.95 0.08
C MET A 315 -4.98 -12.76 -0.69
N LYS A 316 -4.92 -14.10 -0.62
CA LYS A 316 -5.87 -14.97 -1.33
C LYS A 316 -7.28 -14.89 -0.72
N GLN A 317 -7.34 -14.81 0.61
CA GLN A 317 -8.58 -14.70 1.36
C GLN A 317 -8.98 -13.23 1.49
N PRO A 318 -10.21 -12.84 1.09
CA PRO A 318 -10.73 -11.52 1.38
C PRO A 318 -11.12 -11.39 2.86
N VAL A 319 -11.13 -10.15 3.38
CA VAL A 319 -11.81 -9.82 4.63
C VAL A 319 -13.23 -9.33 4.32
N THR A 320 -14.15 -9.40 5.30
CA THR A 320 -15.51 -8.89 5.11
C THR A 320 -15.58 -7.38 5.33
N VAL A 321 -16.49 -6.71 4.64
CA VAL A 321 -16.88 -5.32 4.89
C VAL A 321 -18.40 -5.19 4.73
N SER A 322 -19.03 -4.39 5.59
CA SER A 322 -20.49 -4.21 5.53
C SER A 322 -20.92 -3.37 4.32
N ILE A 323 -22.16 -3.56 3.88
CA ILE A 323 -22.76 -2.76 2.82
C ILE A 323 -22.77 -1.26 3.17
N ASP A 324 -22.95 -0.90 4.44
CA ASP A 324 -22.94 0.48 4.91
C ASP A 324 -21.53 1.09 4.85
N GLN A 325 -20.50 0.33 5.24
CA GLN A 325 -19.10 0.77 5.11
C GLN A 325 -18.71 0.98 3.63
N ILE A 326 -19.14 0.09 2.73
CA ILE A 326 -19.00 0.26 1.28
C ILE A 326 -19.76 1.51 0.81
N ALA A 327 -20.98 1.74 1.29
CA ALA A 327 -21.84 2.86 0.89
C ALA A 327 -21.30 4.22 1.37
N ILE A 328 -20.66 4.29 2.54
CA ILE A 328 -19.95 5.49 3.00
C ILE A 328 -18.75 5.79 2.09
N PHE A 329 -17.93 4.77 1.77
CA PHE A 329 -16.81 4.98 0.85
C PHE A 329 -17.28 5.36 -0.56
N HIS A 330 -18.38 4.77 -1.04
CA HIS A 330 -19.00 5.11 -2.34
C HIS A 330 -19.35 6.60 -2.43
N ARG A 331 -19.93 7.21 -1.39
CA ARG A 331 -20.27 8.65 -1.37
C ARG A 331 -19.04 9.54 -1.62
N LEU A 332 -17.92 9.21 -0.98
CA LEU A 332 -16.65 9.93 -1.15
C LEU A 332 -15.99 9.63 -2.51
N TYR A 333 -16.01 8.35 -2.90
CA TYR A 333 -15.28 7.78 -4.04
C TYR A 333 -16.13 6.73 -4.79
N PRO A 334 -16.94 7.15 -5.77
CA PRO A 334 -17.71 6.21 -6.59
C PRO A 334 -16.83 5.30 -7.45
N MET A 335 -15.72 5.84 -7.95
CA MET A 335 -14.72 5.12 -8.73
C MET A 335 -13.35 5.73 -8.42
N ASN A 336 -12.49 4.98 -7.74
CA ASN A 336 -11.08 5.36 -7.53
C ASN A 336 -10.10 4.20 -7.78
N ALA A 337 -10.50 3.23 -8.61
CA ALA A 337 -9.63 2.14 -9.05
C ALA A 337 -9.08 2.39 -10.46
N ARG A 338 -7.77 2.22 -10.66
CA ARG A 338 -7.13 2.15 -11.98
C ARG A 338 -7.60 0.88 -12.70
N PRO A 339 -7.87 0.93 -14.03
CA PRO A 339 -8.13 -0.28 -14.81
C PRO A 339 -6.98 -1.30 -14.71
N VAL A 340 -7.31 -2.60 -14.78
CA VAL A 340 -6.31 -3.67 -14.83
C VAL A 340 -5.35 -3.51 -16.01
N GLN A 341 -4.08 -3.77 -15.76
CA GLN A 341 -2.99 -3.61 -16.70
C GLN A 341 -2.56 -4.96 -17.28
N ALA A 342 -1.99 -4.97 -18.48
CA ALA A 342 -1.54 -6.21 -19.14
C ALA A 342 -0.50 -6.95 -18.28
N THR A 343 -0.64 -8.27 -18.14
CA THR A 343 0.30 -9.10 -17.36
C THR A 343 1.70 -9.13 -17.99
N SER A 344 1.82 -8.92 -19.31
CA SER A 344 3.09 -8.80 -20.05
C SER A 344 4.06 -9.97 -19.83
N GLY A 345 3.52 -11.19 -19.68
CA GLY A 345 4.32 -12.40 -19.42
C GLY A 345 4.98 -12.44 -18.03
N ARG A 346 4.57 -11.57 -17.09
CA ARG A 346 5.03 -11.65 -15.70
C ARG A 346 4.59 -12.97 -15.07
N MET A 347 5.55 -13.71 -14.51
CA MET A 347 5.25 -14.82 -13.62
C MET A 347 4.60 -14.29 -12.34
N ILE A 348 3.37 -14.75 -12.09
CA ILE A 348 2.68 -14.60 -10.81
C ILE A 348 2.91 -15.90 -10.04
N LYS A 349 3.33 -15.80 -8.78
CA LYS A 349 3.42 -16.95 -7.88
C LYS A 349 2.19 -16.99 -6.98
N GLU A 350 1.70 -18.18 -6.69
CA GLU A 350 0.58 -18.43 -5.77
C GLU A 350 1.08 -19.27 -4.59
N GLY A 351 0.80 -18.82 -3.36
CA GLY A 351 1.04 -19.63 -2.16
C GLY A 351 0.11 -20.85 -2.10
N LEU A 352 0.69 -22.01 -1.79
CA LEU A 352 -0.01 -23.27 -1.55
C LEU A 352 -1.01 -23.19 -0.38
#